data_AF-A0A350Y2Y6-F1
#
_entry.id   AF-A0A350Y2Y6-F1
#
_cell.length_a   1.000
_cell.length_b   1.000
_cell.length_c   1.000
_cell.angle_alpha   90.00
_cell.angle_beta   90.00
_cell.angle_gamma   90.00
#
_symmetry.space_group_name_H-M   'P 1'
#
loop_
_entity.id
_entity.type
_entity.pdbx_description
1 polymer ?
#
loop_
_entity_poly.entity_id
_entity_poly.type
_entity_poly.pdbx_seq_one_letter_code
_entity_poly.pdbx_strand_id
1 'polypeptide(L)'
;MKPTHTLILTAFLNALTKLDQPLPGEIQTKLHELVETLKANPTDIGKLDSIAKGYKLLDDLYHREWEIIEKNGGQRNKGLPPLPLDKEPTRELINDAIDTFSAPNSVAKAKVKPNLLQRIWQFIPGTK
;
A
#
# COMPACT_ATOMS: atom_id res chain seq x y z
N MET A 1 -7.50 10.09 -11.84
CA MET A 1 -6.70 11.04 -11.02
C MET A 1 -5.23 10.65 -11.13
N LYS A 2 -4.26 11.55 -10.85
CA LYS A 2 -2.89 11.06 -10.58
C LYS A 2 -2.96 10.28 -9.26
N PRO A 3 -2.42 9.04 -9.19
CA PRO A 3 -2.41 8.30 -7.95
C PRO A 3 -1.71 9.10 -6.86
N THR A 4 -2.33 9.16 -5.69
CA THR A 4 -1.67 9.73 -4.52
C THR A 4 -0.66 8.75 -3.98
N HIS A 5 0.40 9.24 -3.36
CA HIS A 5 1.41 8.36 -2.79
C HIS A 5 0.81 7.46 -1.70
N THR A 6 -0.18 7.97 -0.96
CA THR A 6 -1.00 7.21 -0.02
C THR A 6 -1.69 6.02 -0.67
N LEU A 7 -2.32 6.21 -1.84
CA LEU A 7 -3.04 5.15 -2.54
C LEU A 7 -2.08 4.04 -2.98
N ILE A 8 -0.96 4.41 -3.60
CA ILE A 8 0.07 3.47 -4.07
C ILE A 8 0.56 2.61 -2.92
N LEU A 9 0.97 3.24 -1.82
CA LEU A 9 1.55 2.53 -0.67
C LEU A 9 0.51 1.64 0.03
N THR A 10 -0.73 2.13 0.17
CA THR A 10 -1.83 1.36 0.77
C THR A 10 -2.21 0.15 -0.08
N ALA A 11 -2.35 0.34 -1.40
CA ALA A 11 -2.66 -0.75 -2.32
C ALA A 11 -1.58 -1.84 -2.29
N PHE A 12 -0.31 -1.43 -2.24
CA PHE A 12 0.81 -2.37 -2.19
C PHE A 12 0.82 -3.18 -0.88
N LEU A 13 0.63 -2.53 0.26
CA LEU A 13 0.54 -3.22 1.55
C LEU A 13 -0.64 -4.19 1.60
N ASN A 14 -1.81 -3.79 1.07
CA ASN A 14 -2.97 -4.68 0.96
C ASN A 14 -2.66 -5.89 0.09
N ALA A 15 -2.00 -5.70 -1.05
CA ALA A 15 -1.65 -6.79 -1.95
C ALA A 15 -0.76 -7.83 -1.25
N LEU A 16 0.21 -7.39 -0.43
CA LEU A 16 1.02 -8.31 0.37
C LEU A 16 0.19 -9.16 1.33
N THR A 17 -0.88 -8.61 1.93
CA THR A 17 -1.76 -9.40 2.81
C THR A 17 -2.55 -10.48 2.08
N LYS A 18 -2.76 -10.32 0.77
CA LYS A 18 -3.56 -11.23 -0.06
C LYS A 18 -2.74 -12.31 -0.75
N LEU A 19 -1.42 -12.25 -0.65
CA LEU A 19 -0.54 -13.32 -1.12
C LEU A 19 -0.58 -14.50 -0.17
N ASP A 20 -0.79 -15.70 -0.69
CA ASP A 20 -0.74 -16.94 0.10
C ASP A 20 0.68 -17.47 0.33
N GLN A 21 1.61 -17.06 -0.52
CA GLN A 21 3.01 -17.49 -0.48
C GLN A 21 3.95 -16.31 -0.18
N PRO A 22 5.13 -16.58 0.40
CA PRO A 22 6.18 -15.57 0.54
C PRO A 22 6.58 -15.00 -0.84
N LEU A 23 7.13 -13.79 -0.83
CA LEU A 23 7.66 -13.20 -2.04
C LEU A 23 8.86 -13.99 -2.56
N PRO A 24 9.10 -14.03 -3.89
CA PRO A 24 10.36 -14.48 -4.44
C PRO A 24 11.53 -13.69 -3.84
N GLY A 25 12.67 -14.36 -3.63
CA GLY A 25 13.83 -13.75 -2.97
C GLY A 25 14.28 -12.43 -3.62
N GLU A 26 14.27 -12.35 -4.95
CA GLU A 26 14.60 -11.11 -5.68
C GLU A 26 13.67 -9.94 -5.38
N ILE A 27 12.37 -10.20 -5.20
CA ILE A 27 11.36 -9.18 -4.87
C ILE A 27 11.49 -8.78 -3.41
N GLN A 28 11.76 -9.74 -2.53
CA GLN A 28 12.02 -9.48 -1.13
C GLN A 28 13.26 -8.59 -0.94
N THR A 29 14.35 -8.86 -1.67
CA THR A 29 15.56 -8.02 -1.66
C THR A 29 15.28 -6.61 -2.16
N LYS A 30 14.53 -6.44 -3.25
CA LYS A 30 14.16 -5.11 -3.75
C LYS A 30 13.31 -4.32 -2.74
N LEU A 31 12.45 -5.00 -1.98
CA LEU A 31 11.71 -4.36 -0.89
C LEU A 31 12.62 -3.97 0.28
N HIS A 32 13.62 -4.78 0.61
CA HIS A 32 14.64 -4.43 1.62
C HIS A 32 15.43 -3.19 1.21
N GLU A 33 15.86 -3.11 -0.04
CA GLU A 33 16.55 -1.93 -0.58
C GLU A 33 15.67 -0.67 -0.56
N LEU A 34 14.37 -0.83 -0.79
CA LEU A 34 13.41 0.27 -0.71
C LEU A 34 13.29 0.85 0.70
N VAL A 35 13.54 0.07 1.76
CA VAL A 35 13.49 0.55 3.15
C VAL A 35 14.42 1.73 3.37
N GLU A 36 15.66 1.65 2.88
CA GLU A 36 16.63 2.74 3.02
C GLU A 36 16.21 3.98 2.22
N THR A 37 15.59 3.76 1.06
CA THR A 37 15.00 4.84 0.26
C THR A 37 13.87 5.54 1.02
N LEU A 38 12.97 4.79 1.68
CA LEU A 38 11.84 5.35 2.43
C LEU A 38 12.27 6.05 3.72
N LYS A 39 13.35 5.59 4.37
CA LYS A 39 13.94 6.27 5.53
C LYS A 39 14.53 7.63 5.14
N ALA A 40 15.20 7.70 3.99
CA ALA A 40 15.80 8.93 3.49
C ALA A 40 14.78 9.89 2.87
N ASN A 41 13.83 9.35 2.10
CA ASN A 41 12.74 10.09 1.47
C ASN A 41 11.43 9.29 1.51
N PRO A 42 10.54 9.56 2.49
CA PRO A 42 9.26 8.88 2.64
C PRO A 42 8.32 8.95 1.42
N THR A 43 8.53 9.90 0.52
CA THR A 43 7.68 10.07 -0.67
C THR A 43 8.21 9.34 -1.90
N ASP A 44 9.42 8.76 -1.84
CA ASP A 44 10.04 8.02 -2.93
C ASP A 44 9.54 6.57 -2.99
N ILE A 45 8.25 6.44 -3.28
CA ILE A 45 7.56 5.16 -3.45
C ILE A 45 7.42 4.74 -4.93
N GLY A 46 8.03 5.50 -5.85
CA GLY A 46 7.91 5.29 -7.30
C GLY A 46 8.44 3.92 -7.78
N LYS A 47 9.29 3.28 -6.97
CA LYS A 47 9.83 1.94 -7.24
C LYS A 47 8.82 0.82 -6.97
N LEU A 48 7.74 1.05 -6.21
CA LEU A 48 6.79 -0.01 -5.84
C LEU A 48 6.10 -0.65 -7.03
N ASP A 49 5.72 0.14 -8.04
CA ASP A 49 5.09 -0.36 -9.26
C ASP A 49 6.03 -1.30 -10.04
N SER A 50 7.32 -0.94 -10.12
CA SER A 50 8.33 -1.78 -10.78
C SER A 50 8.65 -3.04 -9.98
N ILE A 51 8.58 -2.99 -8.65
CA ILE A 51 8.74 -4.15 -7.77
C ILE A 51 7.55 -5.10 -7.94
N ALA A 52 6.32 -4.58 -7.97
CA ALA A 52 5.10 -5.37 -8.19
C ALA A 52 5.17 -6.13 -9.52
N LYS A 53 5.52 -5.45 -10.61
CA LYS A 53 5.71 -6.04 -11.95
C LYS A 53 6.73 -7.19 -12.00
N GLY A 54 7.69 -7.20 -11.07
CA GLY A 54 8.66 -8.30 -10.95
C GLY A 54 8.02 -9.62 -10.51
N TYR A 55 6.80 -9.60 -9.99
CA TYR A 55 6.04 -10.80 -9.62
C TYR A 55 4.57 -10.64 -9.95
N LYS A 56 4.15 -11.31 -11.04
CA LYS A 56 2.80 -11.15 -11.62
C LYS A 56 1.66 -11.26 -10.59
N LEU A 57 1.73 -12.19 -9.66
CA LEU A 57 0.66 -12.35 -8.66
C LEU A 57 0.56 -11.12 -7.74
N LEU A 58 1.69 -10.54 -7.34
CA LEU A 58 1.71 -9.30 -6.58
C LEU A 58 1.21 -8.13 -7.43
N ASP A 59 1.60 -8.06 -8.71
CA ASP A 59 1.15 -7.02 -9.64
C ASP A 59 -0.37 -7.01 -9.82
N ASP A 60 -0.96 -8.18 -10.07
CA ASP A 60 -2.40 -8.34 -10.25
C ASP A 60 -3.17 -7.93 -8.98
N LEU A 61 -2.68 -8.36 -7.81
CA LEU A 61 -3.28 -7.99 -6.52
C LEU A 61 -3.14 -6.49 -6.25
N TYR A 62 -1.96 -5.92 -6.50
CA TYR A 62 -1.69 -4.50 -6.33
C TYR A 62 -2.63 -3.62 -7.15
N HIS A 63 -2.80 -3.91 -8.44
CA HIS A 63 -3.73 -3.19 -9.31
C HIS A 63 -5.19 -3.39 -8.89
N ARG A 64 -5.55 -4.60 -8.45
CA ARG A 64 -6.90 -4.86 -7.92
C ARG A 64 -7.19 -4.03 -6.67
N GLU A 65 -6.25 -3.97 -5.73
CA GLU A 65 -6.40 -3.17 -4.51
C GLU A 65 -6.43 -1.68 -4.81
N TRP A 66 -5.62 -1.23 -5.77
CA TRP A 66 -5.68 0.14 -6.27
C TRP A 66 -7.08 0.47 -6.77
N GLU A 67 -7.65 -0.35 -7.67
CA GLU A 67 -9.00 -0.11 -8.20
C GLU A 67 -10.06 -0.10 -7.09
N ILE A 68 -9.94 -1.00 -6.11
CA ILE A 68 -10.86 -1.05 -4.97
C ILE A 68 -10.79 0.25 -4.16
N ILE A 69 -9.59 0.76 -3.88
CA ILE A 69 -9.39 2.02 -3.15
C ILE A 69 -9.88 3.21 -3.98
N GLU A 70 -9.63 3.23 -5.29
CA GLU A 70 -10.09 4.30 -6.17
C GLU A 70 -11.63 4.33 -6.29
N LYS A 71 -12.26 3.15 -6.44
CA LYS A 71 -13.73 3.02 -6.51
C LYS A 71 -14.39 3.36 -5.18
N ASN A 72 -13.84 2.89 -4.06
CA ASN A 72 -14.44 3.06 -2.74
C ASN A 72 -14.09 4.39 -2.06
N GLY A 73 -12.90 4.94 -2.30
CA GLY A 73 -12.51 6.29 -1.86
C GLY A 73 -13.31 7.40 -2.54
N GLY A 74 -14.11 7.02 -3.55
CA GLY A 74 -15.03 7.86 -4.31
C GLY A 74 -16.49 7.89 -3.81
N GLN A 75 -16.93 6.87 -3.06
CA GLN A 75 -18.35 6.61 -2.85
C GLN A 75 -18.82 7.04 -1.46
N ARG A 76 -19.27 8.29 -1.33
CA ARG A 76 -20.14 8.69 -0.20
C ARG A 76 -21.56 8.22 -0.48
N ASN A 77 -22.19 7.57 0.50
CA ASN A 77 -23.65 7.52 0.56
C ASN A 77 -24.15 8.97 0.66
N LYS A 78 -25.00 9.41 -0.29
CA LYS A 78 -25.67 10.73 -0.38
C LYS A 78 -24.83 11.88 -0.94
N GLY A 79 -24.80 12.00 -2.28
CA GLY A 79 -24.82 13.29 -3.01
C GLY A 79 -23.65 14.26 -2.88
N LEU A 80 -22.60 13.94 -2.14
CA LEU A 80 -21.40 14.79 -2.01
C LEU A 80 -20.25 14.24 -2.86
N PRO A 81 -19.47 15.11 -3.52
CA PRO A 81 -18.27 14.65 -4.23
C PRO A 81 -17.31 13.99 -3.23
N PRO A 82 -16.57 12.97 -3.67
CA PRO A 82 -15.57 12.34 -2.81
C PRO A 82 -14.53 13.34 -2.37
N LEU A 83 -14.12 13.26 -1.10
CA LEU A 83 -12.94 13.99 -0.68
C LEU A 83 -11.73 13.42 -1.40
N PRO A 84 -10.80 14.28 -1.85
CA PRO A 84 -9.55 13.80 -2.40
C PRO A 84 -8.79 13.02 -1.33
N LEU A 85 -8.25 11.86 -1.69
CA LEU A 85 -7.25 11.19 -0.87
C LEU A 85 -6.08 12.14 -0.63
N ASP A 86 -5.50 12.09 0.57
CA ASP A 86 -4.28 12.83 0.85
C ASP A 86 -3.20 12.43 -0.16
N LYS A 87 -2.52 13.44 -0.72
CA LYS A 87 -1.48 13.23 -1.74
C LYS A 87 -0.26 12.52 -1.17
N GLU A 88 0.01 12.72 0.12
CA GLU A 88 1.19 12.20 0.81
C GLU A 88 0.79 11.18 1.90
N PRO A 89 1.52 10.06 2.01
CA PRO A 89 1.28 9.07 3.04
C PRO A 89 1.59 9.65 4.43
N THR A 90 0.80 9.25 5.41
CA THR A 90 1.05 9.61 6.81
C THR A 90 2.33 8.95 7.32
N ARG A 91 2.94 9.53 8.36
CA ARG A 91 4.12 8.94 9.02
C ARG A 91 3.85 7.52 9.54
N GLU A 92 2.65 7.25 10.02
CA GLU A 92 2.22 5.91 10.46
C GLU A 92 2.31 4.92 9.29
N LEU A 93 1.70 5.26 8.15
CA LEU A 93 1.72 4.44 6.94
C LEU A 93 3.15 4.17 6.42
N ILE A 94 4.03 5.17 6.48
CA ILE A 94 5.44 5.02 6.11
C ILE A 94 6.18 4.10 7.07
N ASN A 95 6.04 4.29 8.38
CA ASN A 95 6.69 3.45 9.37
C ASN A 95 6.22 1.99 9.25
N ASP A 96 4.95 1.78 8.93
CA ASP A 96 4.43 0.44 8.70
C ASP A 96 4.93 -0.19 7.43
N ALA A 97 5.10 0.59 6.36
CA ALA A 97 5.77 0.13 5.15
C ALA A 97 7.22 -0.28 5.45
N ILE A 98 7.97 0.54 6.19
CA ILE A 98 9.34 0.25 6.62
C ILE A 98 9.40 -1.05 7.44
N ASP A 99 8.55 -1.20 8.46
CA ASP A 99 8.52 -2.40 9.32
C ASP A 99 8.03 -3.65 8.57
N THR A 100 7.15 -3.49 7.58
CA THR A 100 6.68 -4.60 6.73
C THR A 100 7.76 -5.03 5.76
N PHE A 101 8.36 -4.07 5.05
CA PHE A 101 9.35 -4.35 4.01
C PHE A 101 10.65 -4.86 4.63
N SER A 102 11.09 -4.34 5.76
CA SER A 102 12.33 -4.82 6.42
C SER A 102 12.23 -6.23 7.01
N ALA A 103 11.04 -6.82 7.10
CA ALA A 103 10.89 -8.17 7.61
C ALA A 103 11.51 -9.21 6.66
N PRO A 104 12.06 -10.33 7.17
CA PRO A 104 12.53 -11.42 6.33
C PRO A 104 11.44 -12.02 5.42
N ASN A 105 10.18 -11.91 5.85
CA ASN A 105 9.00 -12.28 5.08
C ASN A 105 7.97 -11.15 5.16
N SER A 106 7.96 -10.29 4.14
CA SER A 106 7.05 -9.13 4.08
C SER A 106 5.57 -9.55 4.05
N VAL A 107 5.25 -10.69 3.43
CA VAL A 107 3.86 -11.20 3.33
C VAL A 107 3.34 -11.62 4.71
N ALA A 108 4.12 -12.42 5.44
CA ALA A 108 3.76 -12.84 6.79
C ALA A 108 3.62 -11.63 7.72
N LYS A 109 4.54 -10.67 7.64
CA LYS A 109 4.49 -9.44 8.44
C LYS A 109 3.27 -8.58 8.11
N ALA A 110 2.94 -8.42 6.83
CA ALA A 110 1.76 -7.67 6.38
C ALA A 110 0.46 -8.28 6.92
N LYS A 111 0.33 -9.62 6.89
CA LYS A 111 -0.87 -10.33 7.39
C LYS A 111 -1.13 -10.15 8.88
N VAL A 112 -0.09 -9.88 9.68
CA VAL A 112 -0.19 -9.65 11.13
C VAL A 112 -0.66 -8.22 11.46
N LYS A 113 -0.76 -7.32 10.45
CA LYS A 113 -1.18 -5.91 10.61
C LYS A 113 -2.58 -5.58 10.07
N PRO A 114 -3.64 -6.38 10.31
CA PRO A 114 -4.96 -6.14 9.72
C PRO A 114 -5.62 -4.83 10.20
N ASN A 115 -5.31 -4.38 11.42
CA ASN A 115 -5.92 -3.17 12.01
C ASN A 115 -5.49 -1.86 11.33
N LEU A 116 -4.33 -1.84 10.66
CA LEU A 116 -3.82 -0.64 10.02
C LEU A 116 -4.59 -0.33 8.74
N LEU A 117 -4.92 -1.37 7.98
CA LEU A 117 -5.69 -1.26 6.75
C LEU A 117 -7.10 -0.74 7.07
N GLN A 118 -7.74 -1.28 8.11
CA GLN A 118 -9.01 -0.77 8.63
C GLN A 118 -8.91 0.70 9.07
N ARG A 119 -7.82 1.12 9.72
CA ARG A 119 -7.58 2.52 10.06
C ARG A 119 -7.41 3.40 8.83
N ILE A 120 -6.68 2.97 7.81
CA ILE A 120 -6.53 3.74 6.57
C ILE A 120 -7.87 3.88 5.86
N TRP A 121 -8.70 2.82 5.83
CA TRP A 121 -10.10 2.91 5.38
C TRP A 121 -10.95 3.92 6.18
N GLN A 122 -10.60 4.23 7.44
CA GLN A 122 -11.24 5.30 8.24
C GLN A 122 -10.70 6.70 7.91
N PHE A 123 -9.44 6.81 7.46
CA PHE A 123 -8.83 8.06 7.01
C PHE A 123 -9.19 8.40 5.55
N ILE A 124 -9.62 7.41 4.76
CA ILE A 124 -10.43 7.64 3.57
C ILE A 124 -11.80 8.09 4.09
N PRO A 125 -12.19 9.36 3.94
CA PRO A 125 -13.32 9.90 4.68
C PRO A 125 -14.64 9.34 4.14
N GLY A 126 -15.06 8.22 4.73
CA GLY A 126 -16.42 7.72 4.76
C GLY A 126 -16.94 7.78 6.18
N THR A 127 -17.02 8.97 6.78
CA THR A 127 -17.48 9.10 8.16
C THR A 127 -19.01 9.20 8.22
N LYS A 128 -19.61 8.09 8.69
CA LYS A 128 -20.94 7.86 9.30
C LYS A 128 -22.16 8.57 8.71
#